data_AF-A0A958FDD2-F1
#
_entry.id   AF-A0A958FDD2-F1
#
_cell.length_a   1.000
_cell.length_b   1.000
_cell.length_c   1.000
_cell.angle_alpha   90.00
_cell.angle_beta   90.00
_cell.angle_gamma   90.00
#
_symmetry.space_group_name_H-M   'P 1'
#
loop_
_entity.id
_entity.type
_entity.pdbx_description
1 polymer ?
#
loop_
_entity_poly.entity_id
_entity_poly.type
_entity_poly.pdbx_seq_one_letter_code
_entity_poly.pdbx_strand_id
1 'polypeptide(L)'
;MRVFKLERYFARYEFQAKYLLSSSDCESLSQAELLALAGDDTRRMWEELILGYTESQGHPLLREEIAKLYENTSAEDILVAVPEEGIFLAMNSFPG
;
A
#
# COMPACT_ATOMS: atom_id res chain seq x y z
N MET A 1 21.91 -5.55 -12.43
CA MET A 1 21.14 -5.55 -11.16
C MET A 1 21.60 -6.75 -10.33
N ARG A 2 21.82 -6.58 -9.02
CA ARG A 2 22.20 -7.70 -8.12
C ARG A 2 20.95 -8.45 -7.66
N VAL A 3 21.10 -9.71 -7.28
CA VAL A 3 19.99 -10.53 -6.76
C VAL A 3 19.53 -10.01 -5.40
N PHE A 4 18.21 -9.87 -5.23
CA PHE A 4 17.61 -9.54 -3.94
C PHE A 4 17.55 -10.79 -3.05
N LYS A 5 18.55 -10.91 -2.17
CA LYS A 5 18.78 -12.13 -1.37
C LYS A 5 17.62 -12.49 -0.45
N LEU A 6 16.94 -11.48 0.09
CA LEU A 6 15.81 -11.66 1.00
C LEU A 6 14.64 -12.37 0.31
N GLU A 7 14.26 -11.89 -0.88
CA GLU A 7 13.22 -12.53 -1.68
C GLU A 7 13.59 -13.96 -2.09
N ARG A 8 14.87 -14.25 -2.41
CA ARG A 8 15.32 -15.63 -2.68
C ARG A 8 15.21 -16.55 -1.45
N TYR A 9 15.43 -16.00 -0.25
CA TYR A 9 15.25 -16.73 1.00
C TYR A 9 13.76 -17.05 1.22
N PHE A 10 12.87 -16.05 1.15
CA PHE A 10 11.44 -16.26 1.34
C PHE A 10 10.84 -17.19 0.27
N ALA A 11 11.21 -17.05 -1.01
CA ALA A 11 10.75 -17.94 -2.07
C ALA A 11 11.01 -19.43 -1.79
N ARG A 12 12.03 -19.75 -0.97
CA ARG A 12 12.31 -21.12 -0.54
C ARG A 12 11.50 -21.55 0.69
N TYR A 13 11.27 -20.66 1.64
CA TYR A 13 10.82 -21.04 2.99
C TYR A 13 9.42 -20.55 3.38
N GLU A 14 8.88 -19.54 2.71
CA GLU A 14 7.63 -18.85 3.08
C GLU A 14 6.45 -19.81 3.28
N PHE A 15 6.32 -20.80 2.40
CA PHE A 15 5.24 -21.81 2.45
C PHE A 15 5.71 -23.20 2.91
N GLN A 16 6.95 -23.32 3.38
CA GLN A 16 7.55 -24.58 3.84
C GLN A 16 7.87 -24.58 5.33
N ALA A 17 8.15 -23.41 5.90
CA ALA A 17 8.46 -23.28 7.31
C ALA A 17 7.20 -23.54 8.15
N LYS A 18 7.33 -24.37 9.20
CA LYS A 18 6.23 -24.63 10.14
C LYS A 18 5.82 -23.38 10.91
N TYR A 19 6.79 -22.52 11.21
CA TYR A 19 6.60 -21.26 11.91
C TYR A 19 7.37 -20.16 11.19
N LEU A 20 6.66 -19.17 10.67
CA LEU A 20 7.25 -18.04 9.95
C LEU A 20 7.44 -16.87 10.91
N LEU A 21 8.58 -16.82 11.59
CA LEU A 21 8.92 -15.80 12.60
C LEU A 21 9.83 -14.68 12.06
N SER A 22 10.05 -14.65 10.74
CA SER A 22 10.95 -13.71 10.08
C SER A 22 10.23 -12.62 9.28
N SER A 23 8.91 -12.69 9.16
CA SER A 23 8.12 -11.68 8.45
C SER A 23 8.11 -10.36 9.23
N SER A 24 8.05 -9.25 8.50
CA SER A 24 8.00 -7.89 9.07
C SER A 24 6.62 -7.25 8.98
N ASP A 25 5.65 -7.93 8.38
CA ASP A 25 4.27 -7.50 8.28
C ASP A 25 3.47 -7.83 9.54
N CYS A 26 2.30 -7.19 9.66
CA CYS A 26 1.31 -7.52 10.67
C CYS A 26 0.40 -8.65 10.18
N GLU A 27 -0.32 -9.28 11.11
CA GLU A 27 -1.38 -10.23 10.77
C GLU A 27 -2.39 -9.61 9.79
N SER A 28 -2.76 -10.36 8.76
CA SER A 28 -3.64 -9.88 7.71
C SER A 28 -5.11 -9.91 8.16
N LEU A 29 -5.90 -8.95 7.68
CA LEU A 29 -7.36 -8.95 7.82
C LEU A 29 -8.00 -9.46 6.54
N SER A 30 -9.09 -10.22 6.67
CA SER A 30 -9.98 -10.46 5.53
C SER A 30 -10.64 -9.14 5.10
N GLN A 31 -11.04 -9.07 3.83
CA GLN A 31 -11.77 -7.91 3.32
C GLN A 31 -13.04 -7.64 4.14
N ALA A 32 -13.76 -8.69 4.54
CA ALA A 32 -14.96 -8.55 5.35
C ALA A 32 -14.67 -7.94 6.73
N GLU A 33 -13.60 -8.37 7.40
CA GLU A 33 -13.17 -7.79 8.69
C GLU A 33 -12.76 -6.33 8.52
N LEU A 34 -12.02 -5.99 7.47
CA LEU A 34 -11.62 -4.61 7.19
C LEU A 34 -12.84 -3.71 6.92
N LEU A 35 -13.78 -4.15 6.09
CA LEU A 35 -14.99 -3.38 5.76
C LEU A 35 -15.97 -3.27 6.92
N ALA A 36 -15.94 -4.20 7.89
CA ALA A 36 -16.71 -4.07 9.12
C ALA A 36 -16.24 -2.92 10.02
N LEU A 37 -14.99 -2.44 9.83
CA LEU A 37 -14.44 -1.27 10.54
C LEU A 37 -14.72 0.06 9.80
N ALA A 38 -15.20 0.00 8.56
CA ALA A 38 -15.47 1.18 7.76
C ALA A 38 -16.75 1.91 8.22
N GLY A 39 -16.75 3.23 8.13
CA GLY A 39 -17.97 4.02 8.24
C GLY A 39 -18.92 3.78 7.05
N ASP A 40 -20.20 4.17 7.22
CA ASP A 40 -21.26 3.90 6.24
C ASP A 40 -20.95 4.45 4.84
N ASP A 41 -20.37 5.65 4.75
CA ASP A 41 -20.02 6.27 3.46
C ASP A 41 -18.95 5.47 2.71
N THR A 42 -17.85 5.10 3.38
CA THR A 42 -16.78 4.30 2.77
C THR A 42 -17.27 2.92 2.40
N ARG A 43 -18.15 2.32 3.21
CA ARG A 43 -18.76 1.03 2.90
C ARG A 43 -19.59 1.08 1.62
N ARG A 44 -20.42 2.11 1.44
CA ARG A 44 -21.18 2.31 0.20
C ARG A 44 -20.26 2.47 -1.01
N MET A 45 -19.13 3.18 -0.87
CA MET A 45 -18.14 3.29 -1.96
C MET A 45 -17.59 1.92 -2.40
N TRP A 46 -17.41 0.99 -1.46
CA TRP A 46 -16.99 -0.38 -1.78
C TRP A 46 -18.11 -1.20 -2.45
N GLU A 47 -19.36 -1.03 -2.04
CA GLU A 47 -20.53 -1.70 -2.63
C GLU A 47 -20.80 -1.24 -4.06
N GLU A 48 -20.54 0.04 -4.36
CA GLU A 48 -20.74 0.67 -5.67
C GLU A 48 -19.44 0.73 -6.51
N LEU A 49 -18.38 0.04 -6.09
CA LEU A 49 -17.06 0.10 -6.71
C LEU A 49 -17.07 -0.27 -8.20
N ILE A 50 -16.50 0.60 -9.04
CA ILE A 50 -16.24 0.34 -10.45
C ILE A 50 -14.74 0.07 -10.62
N LEU A 51 -14.39 -1.09 -11.20
CA LEU A 51 -13.01 -1.49 -11.46
C LEU A 51 -12.43 -0.78 -12.69
N GLY A 52 -12.22 0.53 -12.57
CA GLY A 52 -11.59 1.39 -13.57
C GLY A 52 -10.30 2.02 -13.07
N TYR A 53 -9.62 2.76 -13.96
CA TYR A 53 -8.45 3.55 -13.57
C TYR A 53 -8.87 4.74 -12.70
N THR A 54 -8.10 4.98 -11.64
CA THR A 54 -8.13 6.23 -10.87
C THR A 54 -7.14 7.25 -11.45
N GLU A 55 -7.06 8.44 -10.86
CA GLU A 55 -6.04 9.44 -11.17
C GLU A 55 -4.62 8.91 -10.95
N SER A 56 -3.67 9.37 -11.77
CA SER A 56 -2.28 8.87 -11.77
C SER A 56 -1.52 9.12 -10.46
N GLN A 57 -1.94 10.11 -9.67
CA GLN A 57 -1.34 10.41 -8.36
C GLN A 57 -2.00 9.65 -7.20
N GLY A 58 -3.11 8.96 -7.45
CA GLY A 58 -3.97 8.34 -6.44
C GLY A 58 -5.35 8.97 -6.34
N HIS A 59 -6.30 8.24 -5.76
CA HIS A 59 -7.68 8.70 -5.59
C HIS A 59 -7.74 9.98 -4.73
N PRO A 60 -8.44 11.06 -5.13
CA PRO A 60 -8.45 12.34 -4.40
C PRO A 60 -8.80 12.22 -2.91
N LEU A 61 -9.90 11.52 -2.58
CA LEU A 61 -10.29 11.29 -1.18
C LEU A 61 -9.19 10.58 -0.36
N LEU A 62 -8.48 9.62 -0.96
CA LEU A 62 -7.41 8.91 -0.26
C LEU A 62 -6.21 9.84 0.00
N ARG A 63 -5.86 10.69 -0.97
CA ARG A 63 -4.78 11.68 -0.80
C ARG A 63 -5.10 12.67 0.32
N GLU A 64 -6.35 13.13 0.41
CA GLU A 64 -6.82 13.99 1.50
C GLU A 64 -6.74 13.30 2.87
N GLU A 65 -7.18 12.04 2.98
CA GLU A 65 -7.10 11.30 4.25
C GLU A 65 -5.64 11.03 4.67
N ILE A 66 -4.74 10.74 3.72
CA ILE A 66 -3.31 10.55 4.00
C ILE A 66 -2.68 11.87 4.48
N ALA A 67 -2.98 13.00 3.83
CA ALA A 67 -2.41 14.30 4.21
C ALA A 67 -2.69 14.65 5.68
N LYS A 68 -3.86 14.27 6.22
CA LYS A 68 -4.22 14.48 7.64
C LYS A 68 -3.33 13.74 8.64
N LEU A 69 -2.57 12.75 8.19
CA LEU A 69 -1.64 11.98 9.03
C LEU A 69 -0.30 12.70 9.24
N TYR A 70 -0.06 13.80 8.53
CA TYR A 70 1.21 14.54 8.54
C TYR A 70 1.00 16.03 8.84
N GLU A 71 1.96 16.64 9.53
CA GLU A 71 1.94 18.09 9.74
C GLU A 71 2.41 18.84 8.49
N ASN A 72 1.79 19.98 8.19
CA ASN A 72 2.17 20.87 7.07
C ASN A 72 2.23 20.20 5.68
N THR A 73 1.42 19.18 5.45
CA THR A 73 1.35 18.45 4.17
C THR A 73 -0.06 18.58 3.59
N SER A 74 -0.18 18.92 2.32
CA SER A 74 -1.49 18.94 1.63
C SER A 74 -1.65 17.75 0.70
N ALA A 75 -2.88 17.51 0.21
CA ALA A 75 -3.15 16.39 -0.69
C ALA A 75 -2.33 16.46 -1.99
N GLU A 76 -2.00 17.67 -2.44
CA GLU A 76 -1.17 17.97 -3.59
C GLU A 76 0.27 17.42 -3.45
N ASP A 77 0.77 17.34 -2.21
CA ASP A 77 2.10 16.80 -1.90
C ASP A 77 2.13 15.26 -1.84
N ILE A 78 0.96 14.60 -1.90
CA ILE A 78 0.83 13.14 -1.75
C ILE A 78 0.79 12.44 -3.11
N LEU A 79 1.69 11.47 -3.31
CA LEU A 79 1.62 10.45 -4.36
C LEU A 79 1.31 9.09 -3.70
N VAL A 80 0.20 8.46 -4.11
CA VAL A 80 -0.15 7.11 -3.65
C VAL A 80 0.57 6.09 -4.52
N ALA A 81 1.43 5.28 -3.90
CA ALA A 81 2.17 4.21 -4.55
C ALA A 81 2.33 3.02 -3.59
N VAL A 82 2.56 1.83 -4.13
CA VAL A 82 3.06 0.73 -3.29
C VAL A 82 4.52 1.04 -2.88
N PRO A 83 4.99 0.59 -1.70
CA PRO A 83 6.30 1.03 -1.19
C PRO A 83 7.48 0.81 -2.16
N GLU A 84 7.54 -0.34 -2.84
CA GLU A 84 8.60 -0.64 -3.81
C GLU A 84 8.54 0.27 -5.05
N GLU A 85 7.34 0.57 -5.55
CA GLU A 85 7.11 1.52 -6.64
C GLU A 85 7.58 2.93 -6.25
N GLY A 86 7.23 3.40 -5.05
CA GLY A 86 7.64 4.70 -4.56
C GLY A 86 9.18 4.84 -4.48
N ILE A 87 9.86 3.81 -3.98
CA ILE A 87 11.34 3.77 -3.97
C ILE A 87 11.88 3.81 -5.40
N PHE A 88 11.34 2.99 -6.30
CA PHE A 88 11.79 2.93 -7.68
C PHE A 88 11.64 4.29 -8.39
N LEU A 89 10.48 4.94 -8.28
CA LEU A 89 10.22 6.25 -8.86
C LEU A 89 11.21 7.29 -8.31
N ALA A 90 11.36 7.38 -6.99
CA ALA A 90 12.27 8.32 -6.35
C ALA A 90 13.72 8.15 -6.85
N MET A 91 14.20 6.91 -6.90
CA MET A 91 15.57 6.62 -7.33
C MET A 91 15.85 6.91 -8.81
N ASN A 92 14.82 6.99 -9.65
CA ASN A 92 14.96 7.22 -11.09
C ASN A 92 14.56 8.63 -11.54
N SER A 93 13.83 9.38 -10.71
CA SER A 93 13.30 10.70 -11.08
C SER A 93 13.95 11.87 -10.35
N PHE A 94 14.58 11.66 -9.19
CA PHE A 94 15.34 12.72 -8.53
C PHE A 94 16.75 12.85 -9.13
N PRO A 95 17.16 14.05 -9.57
CA PRO A 95 18.56 14.29 -9.91
C PRO A 95 19.40 14.23 -8.63
N GLY A 96 20.47 13.43 -8.67
CA GLY A 96 21.46 13.34 -7.59
C GLY A 96 22.43 14.52 -7.56
#